data_AF-A0A7V5SC27-F1
#
_entry.id   AF-A0A7V5SC27-F1
#
_cell.length_a   1.000
_cell.length_b   1.000
_cell.length_c   1.000
_cell.angle_alpha   90.00
_cell.angle_beta   90.00
_cell.angle_gamma   90.00
#
_symmetry.space_group_name_H-M   'P 1'
#
loop_
_entity.id
_entity.type
_entity.pdbx_description
1 polymer ?
#
loop_
_entity_poly.entity_id
_entity_poly.type
_entity_poly.pdbx_seq_one_letter_code
_entity_poly.pdbx_strand_id
1 'polypeptide(L)'
;WPGTPPDMLSVLLVVATQAAGTVLIHQKMFESRLFFVDRLIEMGAQVVLCDPHRALVIGLGRRTPLRGIRMSSPDIRAGMALLIAALSAEGRSIIEQADQIERGYERLDERLRALGAQIWRADD
;
A
#
# COMPACT_ATOMS: atom_id res chain seq x y z
N TRP A 1 20.34 8.39 6.80
CA TRP A 1 19.78 9.33 7.82
C TRP A 1 20.54 10.64 7.68
N PRO A 2 19.92 11.85 7.69
CA PRO A 2 18.62 12.25 8.26
C PRO A 2 17.44 12.42 7.27
N GLY A 3 17.60 12.06 5.99
CA GLY A 3 16.51 12.16 5.01
C GLY A 3 15.35 11.17 5.24
N THR A 4 14.32 11.26 4.38
CA THR A 4 13.14 10.39 4.42
C THR A 4 13.54 8.91 4.48
N PRO A 5 13.05 8.14 5.47
CA PRO A 5 13.43 6.74 5.60
C PRO A 5 12.89 5.92 4.41
N PRO A 6 13.75 5.11 3.75
CA PRO A 6 13.38 4.23 2.64
C PRO A 6 12.16 3.35 2.93
N ASP A 7 11.97 3.00 4.20
CA ASP A 7 10.94 2.09 4.64
C ASP A 7 9.56 2.74 4.81
N MET A 8 9.48 4.08 4.78
CA MET A 8 8.19 4.80 4.73
C MET A 8 7.72 5.08 3.31
N LEU A 9 8.57 4.88 2.29
CA LEU A 9 8.21 5.20 0.91
C LEU A 9 6.98 4.41 0.42
N SER A 10 6.81 3.15 0.82
CA SER A 10 5.65 2.35 0.42
C SER A 10 4.33 2.96 0.93
N VAL A 11 4.32 3.44 2.17
CA VAL A 11 3.15 4.12 2.77
C VAL A 11 2.93 5.48 2.12
N LEU A 12 4.00 6.27 1.94
CA LEU A 12 3.91 7.58 1.28
C LEU A 12 3.39 7.48 -0.15
N LEU A 13 3.76 6.43 -0.88
CA LEU A 13 3.27 6.16 -2.23
C LEU A 13 1.76 5.92 -2.21
N VAL A 14 1.25 5.10 -1.29
CA VAL A 14 -0.20 4.90 -1.11
C VAL A 14 -0.90 6.21 -0.76
N VAL A 15 -0.35 7.00 0.16
CA VAL A 15 -0.90 8.33 0.51
C VAL A 15 -0.92 9.25 -0.71
N ALA A 16 0.11 9.22 -1.56
CA ALA A 16 0.17 10.02 -2.78
C ALA A 16 -0.95 9.66 -3.78
N THR A 17 -1.41 8.40 -3.82
CA THR A 17 -2.59 8.02 -4.65
C THR A 17 -3.86 8.76 -4.23
N GLN A 18 -3.95 9.13 -2.95
CA GLN A 18 -5.10 9.80 -2.35
C GLN A 18 -5.00 11.34 -2.41
N ALA A 19 -3.79 11.87 -2.61
CA ALA A 19 -3.54 13.31 -2.71
C ALA A 19 -4.03 13.88 -4.06
N ALA A 20 -4.07 15.20 -4.21
CA ALA A 20 -4.33 15.85 -5.49
C ALA A 20 -3.00 16.35 -6.09
N GLY A 21 -2.68 15.92 -7.31
CA GLY A 21 -1.46 16.31 -8.02
C GLY A 21 -0.52 15.14 -8.28
N THR A 22 0.70 15.43 -8.70
CA THR A 22 1.67 14.41 -9.14
C THR A 22 2.88 14.37 -8.21
N VAL A 23 3.29 13.17 -7.81
CA VAL A 23 4.45 12.93 -6.94
C VAL A 23 5.38 11.94 -7.60
N LEU A 24 6.67 12.29 -7.73
CA LEU A 24 7.71 11.35 -8.13
C LEU A 24 8.33 10.72 -6.88
N ILE A 25 8.20 9.41 -6.74
CA ILE A 25 8.87 8.62 -5.71
C ILE A 25 10.13 8.01 -6.31
N HIS A 26 11.28 8.24 -5.67
CA HIS A 26 12.57 7.66 -6.05
C HIS A 26 13.15 6.86 -4.88
N GLN A 27 13.27 5.55 -5.07
CA GLN A 27 13.83 4.57 -4.14
C GLN A 27 15.14 3.99 -4.69
N LYS A 28 16.27 4.58 -4.31
CA LYS A 28 17.59 4.16 -4.79
C LYS A 28 18.10 2.86 -4.15
N MET A 29 17.68 2.53 -2.92
CA MET A 29 18.38 1.50 -2.12
C MET A 29 17.99 0.07 -2.47
N PHE A 30 16.77 -0.17 -2.99
CA PHE A 30 16.24 -1.51 -3.21
C PHE A 30 15.39 -1.55 -4.48
N GLU A 31 15.79 -2.36 -5.46
CA GLU A 31 15.13 -2.50 -6.76
C GLU A 31 13.74 -3.15 -6.65
N SER A 32 13.56 -4.11 -5.74
CA SER A 32 12.28 -4.83 -5.58
C SER A 32 11.22 -4.08 -4.78
N ARG A 33 11.55 -2.91 -4.22
CA ARG A 33 10.69 -2.23 -3.24
C ARG A 33 9.46 -1.56 -3.86
N LEU A 34 9.42 -1.43 -5.18
CA LEU A 34 8.27 -0.88 -5.90
C LEU A 34 7.33 -1.95 -6.48
N PHE A 35 7.60 -3.25 -6.31
CA PHE A 35 6.77 -4.31 -6.91
C PHE A 35 5.33 -4.34 -6.42
N PHE A 36 5.06 -3.85 -5.20
CA PHE A 36 3.68 -3.74 -4.70
C PHE A 36 2.82 -2.72 -5.47
N VAL A 37 3.45 -1.83 -6.24
CA VAL A 37 2.76 -0.81 -7.05
C VAL A 37 1.82 -1.45 -8.07
N ASP A 38 2.15 -2.62 -8.60
CA ASP A 38 1.28 -3.33 -9.55
C ASP A 38 -0.11 -3.60 -8.95
N ARG A 39 -0.17 -3.95 -7.66
CA ARG A 39 -1.45 -4.14 -6.96
C ARG A 39 -2.20 -2.84 -6.78
N LEU A 40 -1.51 -1.72 -6.56
CA LEU A 40 -2.18 -0.42 -6.52
C LEU A 40 -2.76 -0.03 -7.88
N ILE A 41 -2.06 -0.34 -8.97
CA ILE A 41 -2.55 -0.14 -10.34
C ILE A 41 -3.79 -1.01 -10.59
N GLU A 42 -3.78 -2.28 -10.17
CA GLU A 42 -4.95 -3.17 -10.22
C GLU A 42 -6.14 -2.62 -9.40
N MET A 43 -5.87 -1.98 -8.26
CA MET A 43 -6.87 -1.27 -7.45
C MET A 43 -7.37 0.03 -8.11
N GLY A 44 -6.82 0.45 -9.25
CA GLY A 44 -7.21 1.64 -9.98
C GLY A 44 -6.40 2.91 -9.67
N ALA A 45 -5.29 2.79 -8.95
CA ALA A 45 -4.37 3.91 -8.75
C ALA A 45 -3.70 4.31 -10.08
N GLN A 46 -3.54 5.60 -10.31
CA GLN A 46 -2.76 6.10 -11.44
C GLN A 46 -1.28 6.19 -11.05
N VAL A 47 -0.52 5.14 -11.38
CA VAL A 47 0.91 5.09 -11.14
C VAL A 47 1.63 4.65 -12.40
N VAL A 48 2.70 5.35 -12.74
CA VAL A 48 3.60 4.98 -13.84
C VAL A 48 4.94 4.58 -13.25
N LEU A 49 5.30 3.30 -13.38
CA LEU A 49 6.66 2.85 -13.08
C LEU A 49 7.59 3.34 -14.19
N CYS A 50 8.51 4.25 -13.85
CA CYS A 50 9.45 4.81 -14.80
C CYS A 50 10.65 3.86 -15.01
N ASP A 51 11.06 3.17 -13.95
CA ASP A 51 12.13 2.16 -13.88
C ASP A 51 12.08 1.46 -12.50
N PRO A 52 12.96 0.49 -12.20
CA PRO A 52 12.94 -0.25 -10.92
C PRO A 52 13.05 0.61 -9.66
N HIS A 53 13.53 1.85 -9.77
CA HIS A 53 13.74 2.76 -8.64
C HIS A 53 12.77 3.93 -8.61
N ARG A 54 12.00 4.20 -9.68
CA ARG A 54 11.18 5.41 -9.79
C ARG A 54 9.74 5.09 -10.16
N ALA A 55 8.81 5.66 -9.39
CA ALA A 55 7.38 5.62 -9.64
C ALA A 55 6.80 7.03 -9.66
N LEU A 56 6.07 7.39 -10.71
CA LEU A 56 5.29 8.62 -10.79
C LEU A 56 3.86 8.32 -10.37
N VAL A 57 3.43 8.88 -9.24
CA VAL A 57 2.07 8.74 -8.71
C VAL A 57 1.25 9.95 -9.12
N ILE A 58 0.13 9.73 -9.78
CA ILE A 58 -0.85 10.76 -10.14
C ILE A 58 -2.03 10.63 -9.18
N GLY A 59 -2.03 11.48 -8.16
CA GLY A 59 -3.08 11.55 -7.16
C GLY A 59 -4.33 12.26 -7.69
N LEU A 60 -5.46 11.58 -7.62
CA LEU A 60 -6.75 12.10 -8.11
C LEU A 60 -7.57 12.83 -7.04
N GLY A 61 -7.02 13.10 -5.85
CA GLY A 61 -7.68 13.83 -4.78
C GLY A 61 -8.93 13.13 -4.27
N ARG A 62 -8.89 11.79 -4.19
CA ARG A 62 -10.03 10.92 -3.83
C ARG A 62 -11.26 11.04 -4.76
N ARG A 63 -11.12 11.64 -5.94
CA ARG A 63 -12.21 11.70 -6.94
C ARG A 63 -12.53 10.34 -7.54
N THR A 64 -11.53 9.47 -7.61
CA THR A 64 -11.69 8.07 -8.00
C THR A 64 -11.22 7.21 -6.83
N PRO A 65 -12.12 6.42 -6.21
CA PRO A 65 -11.75 5.54 -5.12
C PRO A 65 -10.90 4.38 -5.65
N LEU A 66 -10.00 3.87 -4.80
CA LEU A 66 -9.40 2.56 -5.05
C LEU A 66 -10.47 1.49 -4.97
N ARG A 67 -10.27 0.37 -5.64
CA ARG A 67 -11.19 -0.78 -5.62
C ARG A 67 -10.58 -1.93 -4.85
N GLY A 68 -11.41 -2.63 -4.09
CA GLY A 68 -11.01 -3.83 -3.39
C GLY A 68 -10.64 -4.95 -4.37
N ILE A 69 -9.50 -5.60 -4.12
CA ILE A 69 -9.00 -6.72 -4.91
C ILE A 69 -8.52 -7.85 -3.99
N ARG A 70 -8.27 -9.03 -4.56
CA ARG A 70 -7.52 -10.10 -3.92
C ARG A 70 -6.03 -9.92 -4.25
N MET A 71 -5.18 -9.87 -3.23
CA MET A 71 -3.74 -9.65 -3.37
C MET A 71 -2.95 -10.43 -2.32
N SER A 72 -1.67 -10.67 -2.55
CA SER A 72 -0.76 -11.27 -1.58
C SER A 72 0.26 -10.25 -1.11
N SER A 73 0.62 -10.32 0.18
CA SER A 73 1.62 -9.44 0.79
C SER A 73 3.05 -9.97 0.53
N PRO A 74 3.90 -9.28 -0.26
CA PRO A 74 5.22 -9.79 -0.59
C PRO A 74 6.25 -9.63 0.54
N ASP A 75 6.04 -8.64 1.43
CA ASP A 75 6.90 -8.37 2.58
C ASP A 75 6.16 -7.51 3.63
N ILE A 76 6.78 -7.30 4.80
CA ILE A 76 6.22 -6.52 5.92
C ILE A 76 5.77 -5.11 5.49
N ARG A 77 6.57 -4.39 4.69
CA ARG A 77 6.33 -2.98 4.35
C ARG A 77 5.37 -2.81 3.19
N ALA A 78 5.53 -3.60 2.14
CA ALA A 78 4.57 -3.66 1.05
C ALA A 78 3.19 -4.10 1.56
N GLY A 79 3.13 -5.12 2.42
CA GLY A 79 1.89 -5.60 3.02
C GLY A 79 1.16 -4.53 3.83
N MET A 80 1.88 -3.77 4.67
CA MET A 80 1.27 -2.63 5.37
C MET A 80 0.76 -1.54 4.42
N ALA A 81 1.49 -1.24 3.36
CA ALA A 81 1.05 -0.27 2.36
C ALA A 81 -0.22 -0.74 1.66
N LEU A 82 -0.28 -2.00 1.23
CA LEU A 82 -1.46 -2.62 0.63
C LEU A 82 -2.64 -2.69 1.59
N LEU A 83 -2.40 -2.94 2.87
CA LEU A 83 -3.44 -2.88 3.90
C LEU A 83 -4.02 -1.48 4.03
N ILE A 84 -3.20 -0.44 4.07
CA ILE A 84 -3.66 0.96 4.10
C ILE A 84 -4.47 1.28 2.83
N ALA A 85 -3.99 0.84 1.66
CA ALA A 85 -4.71 1.01 0.41
C ALA A 85 -6.08 0.31 0.44
N ALA A 86 -6.13 -0.94 0.92
CA ALA A 86 -7.33 -1.74 1.06
C ALA A 86 -8.35 -1.11 2.01
N LEU A 87 -7.90 -0.52 3.12
CA LEU A 87 -8.77 0.21 4.06
C LEU A 87 -9.36 1.49 3.45
N SER A 88 -8.72 2.07 2.43
CA SER A 88 -9.23 3.24 1.71
C SER A 88 -10.05 2.90 0.46
N ALA A 89 -10.11 1.63 0.08
CA ALA A 89 -10.74 1.17 -1.14
C ALA A 89 -12.25 0.93 -0.96
N GLU A 90 -13.01 1.09 -2.04
CA GLU A 90 -14.40 0.69 -2.12
C GLU A 90 -14.52 -0.81 -2.42
N GLY A 91 -15.47 -1.47 -1.76
CA GLY A 91 -15.68 -2.90 -1.87
C GLY A 91 -14.85 -3.69 -0.86
N ARG A 92 -14.65 -4.99 -1.15
CA ARG A 92 -13.94 -5.91 -0.27
C ARG A 92 -12.56 -6.23 -0.84
N SER A 93 -11.52 -5.99 -0.05
CA SER A 93 -10.17 -6.49 -0.34
C SER A 93 -9.90 -7.77 0.43
N ILE A 94 -9.10 -8.66 -0.15
CA ILE A 94 -8.61 -9.89 0.51
C ILE A 94 -7.08 -9.86 0.41
N ILE A 95 -6.40 -9.89 1.55
CA ILE A 95 -4.93 -9.93 1.62
C ILE A 95 -4.51 -11.32 2.08
N GLU A 96 -3.88 -12.07 1.18
CA GLU A 96 -3.29 -13.37 1.44
C GLU A 96 -1.87 -13.21 2.00
N GLN A 97 -1.38 -14.27 2.66
CA GLN A 97 -0.05 -14.30 3.29
C GLN A 97 0.14 -13.13 4.29
N ALA A 98 -0.92 -12.84 5.06
CA ALA A 98 -0.92 -11.77 6.06
C ALA A 98 0.08 -12.04 7.22
N ASP A 99 0.55 -13.28 7.37
CA ASP A 99 1.65 -13.65 8.27
C ASP A 99 2.91 -12.80 8.01
N GLN A 100 3.17 -12.41 6.75
CA GLN A 100 4.29 -11.53 6.43
C GLN A 100 4.16 -10.15 7.08
N ILE A 101 2.94 -9.64 7.24
CA ILE A 101 2.68 -8.35 7.91
C ILE A 101 2.82 -8.52 9.43
N GLU A 102 2.29 -9.60 9.98
CA GLU A 102 2.28 -9.89 11.42
C GLU A 102 3.69 -10.01 12.02
N ARG A 103 4.67 -10.45 11.21
CA ARG A 103 6.10 -10.45 11.61
C ARG A 103 6.62 -9.08 12.04
N GLY A 104 6.03 -7.99 11.56
CA GLY A 104 6.41 -6.62 11.91
C GLY A 104 5.43 -5.89 12.82
N TYR A 105 4.21 -6.41 13.00
CA TYR A 105 3.12 -5.71 13.69
C TYR A 105 2.29 -6.67 14.54
N GLU A 106 2.45 -6.54 15.85
CA GLU A 106 1.68 -7.32 16.82
C GLU A 106 0.20 -6.91 16.86
N ARG A 107 -0.69 -7.92 16.83
CA ARG A 107 -2.15 -7.78 16.99
C ARG A 107 -2.74 -6.65 16.14
N LEU A 108 -2.28 -6.56 14.89
CA LEU A 108 -2.58 -5.44 14.02
C LEU A 108 -4.08 -5.32 13.72
N ASP A 109 -4.76 -6.44 13.46
CA ASP A 109 -6.19 -6.49 13.20
C ASP A 109 -7.01 -6.00 14.40
N GLU A 110 -6.63 -6.37 15.63
CA GLU A 110 -7.30 -5.92 16.84
C GLU A 110 -7.12 -4.41 17.04
N ARG A 111 -5.90 -3.91 16.85
CA ARG A 111 -5.58 -2.48 16.98
C ARG A 111 -6.31 -1.64 15.95
N LEU A 112 -6.41 -2.12 14.71
CA LEU A 112 -7.15 -1.43 13.65
C LEU A 112 -8.67 -1.48 13.88
N ARG A 113 -9.21 -2.61 14.34
CA ARG A 113 -10.62 -2.72 14.75
C ARG A 113 -10.95 -1.76 15.90
N ALA A 114 -10.06 -1.60 16.87
CA ALA A 114 -10.22 -0.63 17.95
C ALA A 114 -10.27 0.83 17.45
N LEU A 115 -9.74 1.11 16.26
CA LEU A 115 -9.85 2.40 15.56
C LEU A 115 -11.07 2.50 14.63
N GLY A 116 -11.91 1.46 14.56
CA GLY A 116 -13.12 1.42 13.72
C GLY A 116 -12.91 0.82 12.32
N ALA A 117 -11.75 0.23 12.03
CA ALA A 117 -11.54 -0.46 10.76
C ALA A 117 -12.40 -1.73 10.66
N GLN A 118 -13.02 -1.94 9.49
CA GLN A 118 -13.75 -3.16 9.18
C GLN A 118 -12.80 -4.22 8.61
N ILE A 119 -12.09 -4.90 9.50
CA ILE A 119 -11.11 -5.94 9.17
C ILE A 119 -11.31 -7.15 10.08
N TRP A 120 -11.17 -8.34 9.53
CA TRP A 120 -11.19 -9.59 10.28
C TRP A 120 -10.26 -10.60 9.60
N ARG A 121 -9.77 -11.56 10.38
CA ARG A 121 -9.07 -12.73 9.85
C ARG A 121 -10.11 -13.69 9.29
N ALA A 122 -9.86 -14.21 8.11
CA ALA A 122 -10.63 -15.31 7.54
C ALA A 122 -9.70 -16.54 7.55
N ASP A 123 -10.18 -17.62 8.14
CA ASP A 123 -9.51 -18.91 8.08
C ASP A 123 -9.96 -19.61 6.79
N ASP A 124 -9.10 -19.63 5.78
CA ASP A 124 -9.19 -20.52 4.61
C ASP A 124 -7.95 -21.43 4.59
#